data_AF-A0A660E8S8-F1
#
_entry.id   AF-A0A660E8S8-F1
#
_cell.length_a   1.000
_cell.length_b   1.000
_cell.length_c   1.000
_cell.angle_alpha   90.00
_cell.angle_beta   90.00
_cell.angle_gamma   90.00
#
_symmetry.space_group_name_H-M   'P 1'
#
loop_
_entity.id
_entity.type
_entity.pdbx_description
1 polymer ?
#
loop_
_entity_poly.entity_id
_entity_poly.type
_entity_poly.pdbx_seq_one_letter_code
_entity_poly.pdbx_strand_id
1 'polypeptide(L)'
;MGIPIELHAFGPNSSLDPLIQQTPHVAFKTSDIEAALKNAKILMPKYTPFKGYTCAMILLNEQPVELIETTLSEREIWGDGIFKDSVLYPDGTQH
;
A
#
# COMPACT_ATOMS: atom_id res chain seq x y z
N MET A 1 -7.03 19.55 -9.03
CA MET A 1 -6.65 18.74 -7.85
C MET A 1 -7.51 17.48 -7.91
N GLY A 2 -6.90 16.34 -8.20
CA GLY A 2 -7.57 15.04 -8.23
C GLY A 2 -7.11 14.19 -7.05
N ILE A 3 -7.87 13.14 -6.74
CA ILE A 3 -7.44 12.10 -5.80
C ILE A 3 -6.52 11.15 -6.58
N PRO A 4 -5.29 10.87 -6.13
CA PRO A 4 -4.45 9.84 -6.73
C PRO A 4 -5.14 8.47 -6.67
N ILE A 5 -5.01 7.69 -7.74
CA ILE A 5 -5.58 6.34 -7.81
C ILE A 5 -4.43 5.36 -7.97
N GLU A 6 -4.36 4.40 -7.06
CA GLU A 6 -3.46 3.25 -7.14
C GLU A 6 -4.25 2.03 -7.64
N LEU A 7 -3.70 1.32 -8.62
CA LEU A 7 -4.32 0.12 -9.17
C LEU A 7 -3.49 -1.10 -8.78
N HIS A 8 -4.12 -2.02 -8.06
CA HIS A 8 -3.54 -3.32 -7.78
C HIS A 8 -3.86 -4.30 -8.90
N ALA A 9 -2.86 -5.04 -9.36
CA ALA A 9 -3.02 -6.15 -10.30
C ALA A 9 -2.90 -7.48 -9.56
N PHE A 10 -3.87 -8.37 -9.74
CA PHE A 10 -3.90 -9.68 -9.08
C PHE A 10 -3.95 -10.80 -10.13
N GLY A 11 -3.12 -11.82 -9.95
CA GLY A 11 -3.19 -13.08 -10.71
C GLY A 11 -4.04 -14.14 -9.98
N PRO A 12 -4.38 -15.27 -10.65
CA PRO A 12 -5.16 -16.35 -10.06
C PRO A 12 -4.61 -16.95 -8.76
N ASN A 13 -3.31 -16.78 -8.50
CA ASN A 13 -2.60 -17.29 -7.32
C ASN A 13 -2.10 -16.17 -6.41
N SER A 14 -2.72 -14.98 -6.44
CA SER A 14 -2.36 -13.88 -5.54
C SER A 14 -2.46 -14.32 -4.08
N SER A 15 -1.39 -14.11 -3.32
CA SER A 15 -1.31 -14.44 -1.90
C SER A 15 -1.89 -13.35 -0.99
N LEU A 16 -2.30 -12.21 -1.56
CA LEU A 16 -2.88 -11.10 -0.81
C LEU A 16 -4.26 -11.47 -0.27
N ASP A 17 -4.65 -10.86 0.85
CA ASP A 17 -5.93 -11.14 1.48
C ASP A 17 -7.10 -10.91 0.48
N PRO A 18 -8.10 -11.79 0.44
CA PRO A 18 -9.24 -11.66 -0.48
C PRO A 18 -9.97 -10.31 -0.39
N LEU A 19 -9.97 -9.65 0.77
CA LEU A 19 -10.56 -8.31 0.92
C LEU A 19 -9.79 -7.26 0.12
N ILE A 20 -8.46 -7.33 0.10
CA ILE A 20 -7.61 -6.45 -0.71
C ILE A 20 -7.90 -6.66 -2.20
N GLN A 21 -8.12 -7.92 -2.59
CA GLN A 21 -8.37 -8.27 -3.99
C GLN A 21 -9.75 -7.84 -4.51
N GLN A 22 -10.75 -7.75 -3.63
CA GLN A 22 -12.15 -7.58 -4.00
C GLN A 22 -12.74 -6.22 -3.61
N THR A 23 -12.06 -5.45 -2.75
CA THR A 23 -12.60 -4.22 -2.17
C THR A 23 -11.67 -3.04 -2.44
N PRO A 24 -12.17 -1.93 -3.02
CA PRO A 24 -11.39 -0.70 -3.06
C PRO A 24 -11.15 -0.20 -1.64
N HIS A 25 -9.96 0.30 -1.36
CA HIS A 25 -9.58 0.83 -0.06
C HIS A 25 -9.08 2.26 -0.17
N VAL A 26 -9.16 2.98 0.95
CA VAL A 26 -8.57 4.31 1.10
C VAL A 26 -7.20 4.16 1.76
N ALA A 27 -6.23 4.90 1.23
CA ALA A 27 -4.91 5.00 1.80
C ALA A 27 -4.74 6.31 2.60
N PHE A 28 -4.11 6.21 3.77
CA PHE A 28 -3.81 7.36 4.62
C PHE A 28 -2.31 7.44 4.91
N LYS A 29 -1.80 8.67 4.92
CA LYS A 29 -0.44 8.93 5.40
C LYS A 29 -0.39 8.94 6.92
N THR A 30 0.64 8.32 7.48
CA THR A 30 0.98 8.34 8.90
C THR A 30 2.43 8.78 9.09
N SER A 31 2.73 9.38 10.24
CA SER A 31 4.08 9.77 10.65
C SER A 31 4.84 8.67 11.40
N ASP A 32 4.12 7.65 11.86
CA ASP A 32 4.68 6.49 12.57
C ASP A 32 3.82 5.26 12.26
N ILE A 33 4.27 4.46 11.29
CA ILE A 33 3.55 3.24 10.88
C ILE A 33 3.64 2.13 11.94
N GLU A 34 4.72 2.05 12.70
CA GLU A 34 4.88 1.03 13.75
C GLU A 34 3.88 1.24 14.89
N ALA A 35 3.71 2.49 15.32
CA ALA A 35 2.71 2.86 16.32
C ALA A 35 1.29 2.53 15.85
N ALA A 36 0.99 2.79 14.57
CA ALA A 36 -0.33 2.51 13.99
C ALA A 36 -0.62 1.00 13.89
N LEU A 37 0.41 0.16 13.70
CA LEU A 37 0.25 -1.29 13.56
C LEU A 37 0.13 -2.05 14.89
N LYS A 38 0.61 -1.50 16.01
CA LYS A 38 0.79 -2.22 17.29
C LYS A 38 -0.40 -3.06 17.77
N ASN A 39 -1.63 -2.63 17.53
CA ASN A 39 -2.86 -3.35 17.92
C ASN A 39 -3.84 -3.52 16.75
N ALA A 40 -3.37 -3.31 15.52
CA ALA A 40 -4.21 -3.43 14.34
C ALA A 40 -4.32 -4.89 13.88
N LYS A 41 -5.44 -5.24 13.26
CA LYS A 41 -5.56 -6.51 12.54
C LYS A 41 -4.90 -6.33 11.17
N ILE A 42 -3.75 -6.95 10.96
CA ILE A 42 -2.95 -6.80 9.74
C ILE A 42 -3.52 -7.70 8.63
N LEU A 43 -3.79 -7.12 7.45
CA LEU A 43 -4.14 -7.84 6.21
C LEU A 43 -2.92 -8.02 5.30
N MET A 44 -2.10 -6.97 5.19
CA MET A 44 -0.82 -7.01 4.48
C MET A 44 0.26 -6.47 5.42
N PRO A 45 1.27 -7.28 5.79
CA PRO A 45 2.37 -6.84 6.64
C PRO A 45 3.11 -5.64 6.07
N LYS A 46 3.76 -4.90 6.96
CA LYS A 46 4.59 -3.75 6.56
C LYS A 46 5.68 -4.18 5.58
N TYR A 47 5.79 -3.47 4.47
CA TYR A 47 6.88 -3.63 3.50
C TYR A 47 7.22 -2.29 2.84
N THR A 48 8.36 -2.25 2.15
CA THR A 48 8.90 -1.05 1.50
C THR A 48 9.04 -1.35 0.00
N PRO A 49 8.00 -1.08 -0.81
CA PRO A 49 8.03 -1.38 -2.24
C PRO A 49 9.16 -0.63 -2.97
N PHE A 50 9.45 0.59 -2.55
CA PHE A 50 10.60 1.37 -3.03
C PHE A 50 11.13 2.31 -1.95
N LYS A 51 12.36 2.78 -2.15
CA LYS A 51 13.08 3.60 -1.17
C LYS A 51 12.27 4.85 -0.80
N GLY A 52 12.03 5.02 0.50
CA GLY A 52 11.33 6.18 1.04
C GLY A 52 9.80 6.04 1.07
N TYR A 53 9.25 4.88 0.71
CA TYR A 53 7.83 4.57 0.81
C TYR A 53 7.63 3.22 1.49
N THR A 54 6.98 3.24 2.66
CA THR A 54 6.67 2.05 3.44
C THR A 54 5.16 2.01 3.64
N CYS A 55 4.54 0.88 3.39
CA CYS A 55 3.12 0.72 3.61
C CYS A 55 2.75 -0.62 4.24
N ALA A 56 1.54 -0.68 4.78
CA ALA A 56 0.90 -1.85 5.32
C ALA A 56 -0.61 -1.70 5.14
N MET A 57 -1.37 -2.81 5.12
CA MET A 57 -2.82 -2.76 5.16
C MET A 57 -3.37 -3.41 6.43
N ILE A 58 -4.35 -2.74 7.01
CA ILE A 58 -5.05 -3.20 8.20
C ILE A 58 -6.55 -3.37 7.91
N LEU A 59 -7.21 -4.18 8.73
CA LEU A 59 -8.66 -4.25 8.78
C LEU A 59 -9.17 -3.33 9.89
N LEU A 60 -9.94 -2.31 9.51
CA LEU A 60 -10.59 -1.38 10.43
C LEU A 60 -12.09 -1.33 10.11
N ASN A 61 -12.93 -1.72 11.08
CA ASN A 61 -14.39 -1.75 10.90
C ASN A 61 -14.82 -2.49 9.63
N GLU A 62 -14.26 -3.69 9.42
CA GLU A 62 -14.51 -4.53 8.23
C GLU A 62 -14.05 -3.94 6.89
N GLN A 63 -13.34 -2.81 6.91
CA GLN A 63 -12.79 -2.16 5.72
C GLN A 63 -11.26 -2.32 5.66
N PRO A 64 -10.70 -2.70 4.50
CA PRO A 64 -9.27 -2.58 4.27
C PRO A 64 -8.87 -1.10 4.24
N VAL A 65 -7.81 -0.76 4.98
CA VAL A 65 -7.22 0.58 5.01
C VAL A 65 -5.73 0.43 4.82
N GLU A 66 -5.17 1.17 3.85
CA GLU A 66 -3.73 1.25 3.65
C GLU A 66 -3.14 2.39 4.47
N LEU A 67 -2.05 2.10 5.17
CA LEU A 67 -1.26 3.07 5.92
C LEU A 67 0.07 3.26 5.21
N ILE A 68 0.40 4.51 4.91
CA ILE A 68 1.62 4.89 4.18
C ILE A 68 2.47 5.78 5.09
N GLU A 69 3.72 5.40 5.29
CA GLU A 69 4.75 6.26 5.86
C GLU A 69 5.79 6.53 4.77
N THR A 70 5.98 7.80 4.43
CA THR A 70 6.86 8.18 3.32
C THR A 70 7.56 9.50 3.58
N THR A 71 8.82 9.59 3.12
CA THR A 71 9.58 10.84 3.08
C THR A 71 9.47 11.54 1.72
N LEU A 72 8.71 10.97 0.78
CA LEU A 72 8.54 11.46 -0.58
C LEU A 72 7.39 12.47 -0.65
N SER A 73 7.53 13.45 -1.53
CA SER A 73 6.47 14.41 -1.85
C SER A 73 5.38 13.79 -2.73
N GLU A 74 4.18 14.39 -2.73
CA GLU A 74 3.07 13.98 -3.63
C GLU A 74 3.50 13.94 -5.10
N ARG A 75 4.38 14.86 -5.53
CA ARG A 75 4.86 14.91 -6.92
C ARG A 75 5.77 13.73 -7.26
N GLU A 76 6.58 13.28 -6.31
CA GLU A 76 7.47 12.13 -6.51
C GLU A 76 6.70 10.82 -6.62
N ILE A 77 5.58 10.69 -5.90
CA ILE A 77 4.74 9.49 -5.89
C ILE A 77 3.74 9.50 -7.06
N TRP A 78 2.99 10.60 -7.25
CA TRP A 78 1.82 10.65 -8.14
C TRP A 78 1.95 11.57 -9.36
N GLY A 79 3.02 12.36 -9.44
CA GLY A 79 3.26 13.28 -10.55
C GLY A 79 4.01 12.64 -11.71
N ASP A 80 4.77 13.44 -12.46
CA ASP A 80 5.74 12.94 -13.46
C ASP A 80 7.06 12.48 -12.82
N GLY A 81 7.00 12.01 -11.58
CA GLY A 81 8.14 11.50 -10.83
C GLY A 81 8.61 10.13 -11.32
N ILE A 82 9.75 9.68 -10.79
CA ILE A 82 10.37 8.39 -11.15
C ILE A 82 9.49 7.16 -10.83
N PHE A 83 8.45 7.32 -10.02
CA PHE A 83 7.55 6.25 -9.59
C PHE A 83 6.18 6.25 -10.28
N LYS A 84 5.96 7.13 -11.27
CA LYS A 84 4.69 7.22 -12.01
C LYS A 84 4.21 5.89 -12.59
N ASP A 85 5.15 5.00 -12.95
CA ASP A 85 4.88 3.68 -13.53
C ASP A 85 5.50 2.53 -12.70
N SER A 86 5.92 2.78 -11.46
CA SER A 86 6.56 1.73 -10.67
C SER A 86 5.54 0.68 -10.21
N VAL A 87 5.88 -0.59 -10.47
CA VAL A 87 5.12 -1.74 -10.02
C VAL A 87 5.41 -1.97 -8.54
N LEU A 88 4.39 -1.81 -7.68
CA LEU A 88 4.49 -2.03 -6.24
C LEU A 88 4.63 -3.51 -5.87
N TYR A 89 4.12 -4.40 -6.73
CA TYR A 89 4.16 -5.84 -6.57
C TYR A 89 4.95 -6.49 -7.70
N PRO A 90 6.28 -6.65 -7.58
CA PRO A 90 7.02 -7.46 -8.54
C PRO A 90 6.46 -8.89 -8.50
N ASP A 91 6.31 -9.50 -9.68
CA ASP A 91 5.77 -10.85 -9.85
C ASP A 91 6.36 -11.80 -8.81
N GLY A 92 5.48 -12.53 -8.11
CA GLY A 92 5.84 -13.38 -6.98
C GLY A 92 7.00 -14.32 -7.28
N THR A 93 8.20 -13.93 -6.86
CA THR A 93 9.36 -14.75 -6.51
C THR A 93 10.38 -13.79 -5.90
N GLN A 94 10.85 -14.02 -4.68
CA GLN A 94 12.03 -14.84 -4.48
C GLN A 94 12.04 -15.47 -3.08
N HIS A 95 12.60 -16.68 -3.06
CA HIS A 95 12.82 -17.62 -1.98
C HIS A 95 13.59 -17.06 -0.78
#